data_AF-A0A093YHP5-F1
#
_entry.id   AF-A0A093YHP5-F1
#
_cell.length_a   1.000
_cell.length_b   1.000
_cell.length_c   1.000
_cell.angle_alpha   90.00
_cell.angle_beta   90.00
_cell.angle_gamma   90.00
#
_symmetry.space_group_name_H-M   'P 1'
#
loop_
_entity.id
_entity.type
_entity.pdbx_description
1 polymer ?
#
loop_
_entity_poly.entity_id
_entity_poly.type
_entity_poly.pdbx_seq_one_letter_code
_entity_poly.pdbx_strand_id
1 'polypeptide(L)'
;PWLEGVVGMITGQGSEAAKVTSEFLRSKEGVRRALQLAGEEMVGIAEDVWGEEVWGTDLEEGEGKPTRLMLYFGRNDHFVDEEKRDALMAKRGGKGGVRFEIDEAGIPHAFCLNHSEEIAEKVAPWVGEMVLGVKAG
;
A
#
# COMPACT_ATOMS: atom_id res chain seq x y z
N PRO A 1 -7.56 17.80 27.47
CA PRO A 1 -7.70 16.84 28.59
C PRO A 1 -8.87 15.85 28.42
N TRP A 2 -10.14 16.31 28.38
CA TRP A 2 -11.28 15.37 28.26
C TRP A 2 -11.41 14.75 26.87
N LEU A 3 -11.21 15.55 25.81
CA LEU A 3 -11.28 15.09 24.42
C LEU A 3 -10.23 14.01 24.14
N GLU A 4 -9.02 14.17 24.67
CA GLU A 4 -7.93 13.18 24.54
C GLU A 4 -8.28 11.85 25.19
N GLY A 5 -8.91 11.89 26.37
CA GLY A 5 -9.39 10.68 27.05
C GLY A 5 -10.49 9.97 26.26
N VAL A 6 -11.42 10.72 25.67
CA VAL A 6 -12.48 10.16 24.82
C VAL A 6 -11.91 9.58 23.52
N VAL A 7 -11.02 10.32 22.85
CA VAL A 7 -10.35 9.87 21.63
C VAL A 7 -9.53 8.60 21.90
N GLY A 8 -8.72 8.58 22.95
CA GLY A 8 -7.94 7.40 23.34
C GLY A 8 -8.84 6.20 23.65
N MET A 9 -9.96 6.41 24.35
CA MET A 9 -10.92 5.34 24.65
C MET A 9 -11.60 4.78 23.39
N ILE A 10 -12.02 5.63 22.45
CA ILE A 10 -12.74 5.22 21.24
C ILE A 10 -11.79 4.56 20.22
N THR A 11 -10.60 5.14 20.04
CA THR A 11 -9.67 4.73 18.98
C THR A 11 -8.65 3.69 19.44
N GLY A 12 -8.50 3.46 20.75
CA GLY A 12 -7.44 2.62 21.32
C GLY A 12 -6.03 3.23 21.23
N GLN A 13 -5.92 4.50 20.82
CA GLN A 13 -4.63 5.19 20.69
C GLN A 13 -3.94 5.42 22.04
N GLY A 14 -2.61 5.35 22.04
CA GLY A 14 -1.78 5.79 23.16
C GLY A 14 -1.88 7.31 23.39
N SER A 15 -1.39 7.79 24.54
CA SER A 15 -1.58 9.18 24.99
C SER A 15 -1.08 10.23 24.00
N GLU A 16 0.09 10.03 23.38
CA GLU A 16 0.61 10.98 22.39
C GLU A 16 -0.21 11.02 21.10
N ALA A 17 -0.58 9.86 20.57
CA ALA A 17 -1.43 9.76 19.37
C ALA A 17 -2.82 10.38 19.62
N ALA A 18 -3.44 10.07 20.77
CA ALA A 18 -4.73 10.64 21.16
C ALA A 18 -4.67 12.17 21.33
N LYS A 19 -3.53 12.71 21.79
CA LYS A 19 -3.29 14.16 21.84
C LYS A 19 -3.22 14.77 20.45
N VAL A 20 -2.43 14.20 19.54
CA VAL A 20 -2.33 14.71 18.16
C VAL A 20 -3.69 14.64 17.45
N THR A 21 -4.40 13.53 17.56
CA THR A 21 -5.75 13.38 17.00
C THR A 21 -6.73 14.38 17.61
N SER A 22 -6.64 14.66 18.92
CA SER A 22 -7.48 15.67 19.57
C SER A 22 -7.20 17.10 19.09
N GLU A 23 -5.93 17.44 18.87
CA GLU A 23 -5.55 18.75 18.28
C GLU A 23 -6.02 18.85 16.82
N PHE A 24 -5.91 17.77 16.06
CA PHE A 24 -6.45 17.71 14.69
C PHE A 24 -7.96 17.93 14.67
N LEU A 25 -8.72 17.26 15.55
CA LEU A 25 -10.19 17.43 15.66
C LEU A 25 -10.61 18.84 16.07
N ARG A 26 -9.74 19.61 16.73
CA ARG A 26 -9.98 21.02 17.07
C ARG A 26 -9.71 21.96 15.89
N SER A 27 -8.97 21.51 14.89
CA SER A 27 -8.69 22.28 13.68
C SER A 27 -9.87 22.20 12.71
N LYS A 28 -10.69 23.26 12.65
CA LYS A 28 -11.83 23.36 11.72
C LYS A 28 -11.41 23.10 10.27
N GLU A 29 -10.30 23.71 9.85
CA GLU A 29 -9.78 23.54 8.48
C GLU A 29 -9.18 22.15 8.27
N GLY A 30 -8.48 21.60 9.27
CA GLY A 30 -7.96 20.23 9.21
C GLY A 30 -9.07 19.20 8.97
N VAL A 31 -10.13 19.27 9.78
CA VAL A 31 -11.30 18.39 9.64
C VAL A 31 -11.99 18.57 8.28
N ARG A 32 -12.19 19.83 7.82
CA ARG A 32 -12.81 20.09 6.52
C ARG A 32 -11.98 19.50 5.37
N ARG A 33 -10.65 19.62 5.42
CA ARG A 33 -9.77 19.08 4.38
C ARG A 33 -9.74 17.57 4.38
N ALA A 34 -9.71 16.92 5.54
CA ALA A 34 -9.81 15.46 5.61
C ALA A 34 -11.13 14.95 5.02
N LEU A 35 -12.25 15.61 5.28
CA LEU A 35 -13.54 15.23 4.66
C LEU A 35 -13.56 15.44 3.15
N GLN A 36 -12.92 16.51 2.65
CA GLN A 36 -12.79 16.74 1.21
C GLN A 36 -11.95 15.66 0.55
N LEU A 37 -10.78 15.34 1.12
CA LEU A 37 -9.91 14.27 0.63
C LEU A 37 -10.65 12.94 0.61
N ALA A 38 -11.30 12.57 1.72
CA ALA A 38 -12.09 11.33 1.76
C ALA A 38 -13.20 11.31 0.69
N GLY A 39 -13.88 12.43 0.47
CA GLY A 39 -14.91 12.54 -0.58
C GLY A 39 -14.35 12.44 -2.00
N GLU A 40 -13.21 13.05 -2.27
CA GLU A 40 -12.51 12.95 -3.56
C GLU A 40 -11.99 11.53 -3.79
N GLU A 41 -11.44 10.88 -2.77
CA GLU A 41 -10.97 9.48 -2.81
C GLU A 41 -12.12 8.52 -3.12
N MET A 42 -13.31 8.72 -2.54
CA MET A 42 -14.50 7.90 -2.84
C MET A 42 -14.94 7.99 -4.30
N VAL A 43 -14.59 9.06 -5.02
CA VAL A 43 -14.90 9.22 -6.45
C VAL A 43 -13.72 8.78 -7.33
N GLY A 44 -12.49 9.07 -6.90
CA GLY A 44 -11.28 8.90 -7.71
C GLY A 44 -10.59 7.54 -7.57
N ILE A 45 -10.60 6.92 -6.39
CA ILE A 45 -9.92 5.65 -6.12
C ILE A 45 -10.93 4.50 -6.25
N ALA A 46 -11.40 4.27 -7.48
CA ALA A 46 -12.39 3.24 -7.78
C ALA A 46 -11.81 2.10 -8.61
N GLU A 47 -11.38 2.39 -9.83
CA GLU A 47 -11.02 1.38 -10.83
C GLU A 47 -9.56 1.48 -11.30
N ASP A 48 -9.04 0.38 -11.83
CA ASP A 48 -7.75 0.34 -12.52
C ASP A 48 -7.84 1.13 -13.83
N VAL A 49 -7.39 2.39 -13.78
CA VAL A 49 -7.31 3.31 -14.93
C VAL A 49 -5.94 3.32 -15.60
N TRP A 50 -4.98 2.53 -15.12
CA TRP A 50 -3.61 2.52 -15.64
C TRP A 50 -3.52 1.71 -16.92
N GLY A 51 -2.82 2.26 -17.92
CA GLY A 51 -2.59 1.59 -19.20
C GLY A 51 -1.63 0.41 -19.09
N GLU A 52 -1.56 -0.38 -20.16
CA GLU A 52 -0.75 -1.60 -20.25
C GLU A 52 0.75 -1.36 -20.04
N GLU A 53 1.23 -0.14 -20.30
CA GLU A 53 2.62 0.29 -20.13
C GLU A 53 3.12 0.20 -18.69
N VAL A 54 2.25 0.47 -17.73
CA VAL A 54 2.57 0.36 -16.30
C VAL A 54 2.75 -1.10 -15.92
N TRP A 55 1.95 -1.98 -16.51
CA TRP A 55 1.96 -3.42 -16.23
C TRP A 55 3.00 -4.17 -17.07
N GLY A 56 3.70 -3.49 -17.98
CA GLY A 56 4.73 -4.08 -18.84
C GLY A 56 4.17 -5.11 -19.82
N THR A 57 2.93 -4.92 -20.26
CA THR A 57 2.21 -5.75 -21.24
C THR A 57 2.11 -5.09 -22.61
N ASP A 58 2.72 -3.93 -22.79
CA ASP A 58 2.72 -3.09 -23.98
C ASP A 58 3.83 -3.42 -25.00
N LEU A 59 4.83 -4.21 -24.61
CA LEU A 59 5.95 -4.59 -25.47
C LEU A 59 5.71 -5.93 -26.19
N GLU A 60 5.96 -5.95 -27.50
CA GLU A 60 5.98 -7.16 -28.34
C GLU A 60 7.23 -8.02 -28.05
N GLU A 61 7.17 -9.33 -28.36
CA GLU A 61 8.31 -10.24 -28.17
C GLU A 61 9.57 -9.74 -28.91
N GLY A 62 10.56 -9.27 -28.16
CA GLY A 62 11.86 -8.82 -28.67
C GLY A 62 12.08 -7.30 -28.61
N GLU A 63 11.08 -6.51 -28.27
CA GLU A 63 11.24 -5.06 -28.05
C GLU A 63 11.53 -4.74 -26.58
N GLY A 64 12.81 -4.53 -26.25
CA GLY A 64 13.20 -3.98 -24.94
C GLY A 64 12.92 -4.88 -23.73
N LYS A 65 13.02 -4.29 -22.53
CA LYS A 65 12.65 -4.96 -21.26
C LYS A 65 11.34 -4.35 -20.76
N PRO A 66 10.31 -5.15 -20.44
CA PRO A 66 9.05 -4.63 -19.92
C PRO A 66 9.24 -3.94 -18.57
N THR A 67 8.35 -2.99 -18.26
CA THR A 67 8.23 -2.41 -16.92
C THR A 67 8.05 -3.52 -15.90
N ARG A 68 8.87 -3.53 -14.85
CA ARG A 68 8.81 -4.52 -13.79
C ARG A 68 8.19 -3.90 -12.54
N LEU A 69 7.18 -4.57 -12.00
CA LEU A 69 6.52 -4.17 -10.75
C LEU A 69 6.50 -5.36 -9.80
N MET A 70 7.03 -5.17 -8.60
CA MET A 70 6.87 -6.10 -7.48
C MET A 70 5.93 -5.49 -6.47
N LEU A 71 4.78 -6.11 -6.27
CA LEU A 71 3.72 -5.65 -5.38
C LEU A 71 3.57 -6.62 -4.23
N TYR A 72 3.75 -6.11 -3.01
CA TYR A 72 3.59 -6.87 -1.77
C TYR A 72 2.36 -6.38 -1.01
N PHE A 73 1.43 -7.28 -0.74
CA PHE A 73 0.20 -6.98 -0.03
C PHE A 73 0.16 -7.68 1.31
N GLY A 74 -0.27 -6.99 2.36
CA GLY A 74 -0.68 -7.66 3.59
C GLY A 74 -1.85 -8.60 3.33
N ARG A 75 -1.88 -9.76 3.99
CA ARG A 75 -3.00 -10.70 3.84
C ARG A 75 -4.33 -10.08 4.27
N ASN A 76 -4.35 -9.47 5.46
CA ASN A 76 -5.52 -8.84 6.08
C ASN A 76 -5.08 -7.51 6.73
N ASP A 77 -4.47 -6.60 5.96
CA ASP A 77 -3.96 -5.35 6.53
C ASP A 77 -5.05 -4.29 6.77
N HIS A 78 -6.26 -4.52 6.24
CA HIS A 78 -7.44 -3.63 6.29
C HIS A 78 -7.27 -2.27 5.60
N PHE A 79 -6.17 -2.06 4.89
CA PHE A 79 -5.93 -0.86 4.07
C PHE A 79 -6.19 -1.12 2.60
N VAL A 80 -5.91 -2.35 2.14
CA VAL A 80 -6.29 -2.80 0.81
C VAL A 80 -7.39 -3.85 0.92
N ASP A 81 -8.54 -3.56 0.33
CA ASP A 81 -9.67 -4.49 0.26
C ASP A 81 -9.26 -5.79 -0.46
N GLU A 82 -9.54 -6.95 0.15
CA GLU A 82 -9.06 -8.23 -0.36
C GLU A 82 -9.70 -8.58 -1.71
N GLU A 83 -10.99 -8.26 -1.91
CA GLU A 83 -11.70 -8.54 -3.17
C GLU A 83 -11.08 -7.73 -4.32
N LYS A 84 -10.81 -6.44 -4.11
CA LYS A 84 -10.15 -5.58 -5.09
C LYS A 84 -8.71 -6.01 -5.37
N ARG A 85 -7.95 -6.37 -4.34
CA ARG A 85 -6.58 -6.90 -4.49
C ARG A 85 -6.60 -8.16 -5.36
N ASP A 86 -7.44 -9.12 -5.03
CA ASP A 86 -7.50 -10.41 -5.71
C ASP A 86 -8.00 -10.24 -7.15
N ALA A 87 -8.94 -9.32 -7.40
CA ALA A 87 -9.37 -8.95 -8.74
C ALA A 87 -8.24 -8.32 -9.57
N LEU A 88 -7.43 -7.43 -8.98
CA LEU A 88 -6.26 -6.85 -9.63
C LEU A 88 -5.22 -7.92 -9.96
N MET A 89 -4.93 -8.80 -9.00
CA MET A 89 -4.01 -9.94 -9.18
C MET A 89 -4.51 -10.90 -10.27
N ALA A 90 -5.81 -11.19 -10.34
CA ALA A 90 -6.37 -12.02 -11.41
C ALA A 90 -6.28 -11.34 -12.79
N LYS A 91 -6.47 -10.01 -12.84
CA LYS A 91 -6.39 -9.24 -14.09
C LYS A 91 -4.96 -9.13 -14.62
N ARG A 92 -4.01 -8.81 -13.73
CA ARG A 92 -2.63 -8.39 -14.07
C ARG A 92 -1.54 -9.38 -13.67
N GLY A 93 -1.81 -10.31 -12.77
CA GLY A 93 -0.81 -11.24 -12.23
C GLY A 93 -0.28 -12.21 -13.27
N GLY A 94 1.04 -12.42 -13.26
CA GLY A 94 1.73 -13.33 -14.18
C GLY A 94 1.74 -12.87 -15.64
N LYS A 95 1.26 -11.65 -15.92
CA LYS A 95 1.32 -11.01 -17.23
C LYS A 95 2.35 -9.88 -17.20
N GLY A 96 3.07 -9.70 -18.30
CA GLY A 96 4.11 -8.67 -18.40
C GLY A 96 5.21 -8.84 -17.36
N GLY A 97 5.65 -7.73 -16.76
CA GLY A 97 6.72 -7.71 -15.76
C GLY A 97 6.23 -7.67 -14.31
N VAL A 98 4.96 -8.01 -14.03
CA VAL A 98 4.35 -7.83 -12.71
C VAL A 98 4.41 -9.11 -11.88
N ARG A 99 4.92 -8.98 -10.65
CA ARG A 99 4.90 -10.01 -9.61
C ARG A 99 4.09 -9.52 -8.42
N PHE A 100 3.17 -10.35 -7.96
CA PHE A 100 2.36 -10.12 -6.78
C PHE A 100 2.73 -11.13 -5.70
N GLU A 101 2.85 -10.67 -4.46
CA GLU A 101 3.01 -11.52 -3.28
C GLU A 101 2.09 -11.06 -2.17
N ILE A 102 1.44 -12.03 -1.52
CA ILE A 102 0.66 -11.82 -0.31
C ILE A 102 1.53 -12.20 0.89
N ASP A 103 1.51 -11.35 1.91
CA ASP A 103 2.18 -11.57 3.17
C ASP A 103 1.58 -12.75 3.93
N GLU A 104 2.45 -13.69 4.30
CA GLU A 104 2.12 -14.85 5.11
C GLU A 104 2.60 -14.69 6.57
N ALA A 105 3.47 -13.71 6.82
CA ALA A 105 4.14 -13.52 8.11
C ALA A 105 3.32 -12.65 9.09
N GLY A 106 2.23 -12.03 8.64
CA GLY A 106 1.38 -11.19 9.48
C GLY A 106 1.94 -9.78 9.70
N ILE A 107 2.71 -9.28 8.74
CA ILE A 107 3.28 -7.94 8.74
C ILE A 107 2.14 -6.91 8.65
N PRO A 108 2.04 -5.97 9.60
CA PRO A 108 0.97 -4.97 9.62
C PRO A 108 1.18 -3.92 8.52
N HIS A 109 0.10 -3.21 8.14
CA HIS A 109 0.18 -2.11 7.17
C HIS A 109 1.25 -1.06 7.55
N ALA A 110 1.31 -0.72 8.84
CA ALA A 110 2.31 0.19 9.40
C ALA A 110 3.66 -0.50 9.64
N PHE A 111 4.10 -1.36 8.71
CA PHE A 111 5.33 -2.16 8.80
C PHE A 111 6.56 -1.29 9.08
N CYS A 112 6.58 -0.06 8.57
CA CYS A 112 7.70 0.86 8.71
C CYS A 112 8.00 1.26 10.15
N LEU A 113 7.09 0.99 11.09
CA LEU A 113 7.29 1.26 12.51
C LEU A 113 8.21 0.22 13.18
N ASN A 114 8.10 -1.06 12.85
CA ASN A 114 8.79 -2.14 13.57
C ASN A 114 9.28 -3.33 12.69
N HIS A 115 8.95 -3.37 11.40
CA HIS A 115 9.20 -4.50 10.49
C HIS A 115 10.05 -4.11 9.27
N SER A 116 10.75 -2.98 9.34
CA SER A 116 11.56 -2.46 8.23
C SER A 116 12.69 -3.40 7.80
N GLU A 117 13.30 -4.13 8.75
CA GLU A 117 14.36 -5.10 8.45
C GLU A 117 13.82 -6.32 7.67
N GLU A 118 12.71 -6.90 8.13
CA GLU A 118 12.02 -8.03 7.46
C GLU A 118 11.63 -7.68 6.02
N ILE A 119 11.07 -6.47 5.82
CA ILE A 119 10.73 -5.99 4.47
C ILE A 119 11.99 -5.74 3.63
N ALA A 120 13.06 -5.21 4.22
CA ALA A 120 14.32 -4.99 3.49
C ALA A 120 14.95 -6.32 3.02
N GLU A 121 14.95 -7.35 3.86
CA GLU A 121 15.42 -8.69 3.49
C GLU A 121 14.59 -9.29 2.34
N LYS A 122 13.28 -9.03 2.31
CA LYS A 122 12.40 -9.46 1.21
C LYS A 122 12.64 -8.66 -0.08
N VAL A 123 12.83 -7.34 0.01
CA VAL A 123 12.93 -6.46 -1.16
C VAL A 123 14.33 -6.45 -1.78
N ALA A 124 15.40 -6.67 -0.99
CA ALA A 124 16.77 -6.64 -1.50
C ALA A 124 17.02 -7.60 -2.68
N PRO A 125 16.56 -8.87 -2.65
CA PRO A 125 16.63 -9.78 -3.81
C PRO A 125 15.87 -9.26 -5.03
N TRP A 126 14.69 -8.65 -4.84
CA TRP A 126 13.88 -8.12 -5.94
C TRP A 126 14.59 -6.97 -6.65
N VAL A 127 15.18 -6.05 -5.88
CA VAL A 127 15.98 -4.95 -6.42
C VAL A 127 17.20 -5.50 -7.18
N GLY A 128 17.87 -6.51 -6.63
CA GLY A 128 18.95 -7.22 -7.32
C GLY A 128 18.51 -7.81 -8.67
N GLU A 129 17.35 -8.46 -8.72
CA GLU A 129 16.80 -9.02 -9.96
C GLU A 129 16.44 -7.92 -10.98
N MET A 130 15.85 -6.82 -10.53
CA MET A 130 15.43 -5.71 -11.39
C MET A 130 16.63 -4.94 -11.98
N VAL A 131 17.57 -4.57 -11.12
CA VAL A 131 18.67 -3.65 -11.47
C VAL A 131 19.85 -4.41 -12.07
N LEU A 132 20.19 -5.57 -11.51
CA LEU A 132 21.40 -6.31 -11.86
C LEU A 132 21.12 -7.53 -12.76
N GLY A 133 19.86 -7.95 -12.90
CA GLY A 133 19.49 -9.12 -13.70
C GLY A 133 19.94 -10.46 -13.10
N VAL A 134 20.34 -10.47 -11.82
CA VAL A 134 20.76 -11.67 -11.09
C VAL A 134 19.53 -12.26 -10.40
N LYS A 135 19.10 -13.46 -10.82
CA LYS A 135 18.10 -14.22 -10.04
C LYS A 135 18.78 -14.70 -8.75
N ALA A 136 18.21 -14.33 -7.60
CA ALA A 136 18.60 -14.93 -6.32
C ALA A 136 18.36 -16.44 -6.42
N GLY A 137 19.42 -17.22 -6.22
CA GLY A 137 19.40 -18.69 -6.25
C GLY A 137 18.82 -19.31 -5.00
#